data_AF-A0A6N7AFX9-F1
#
_entry.id   AF-A0A6N7AFX9-F1
#
_cell.length_a   1.000
_cell.length_b   1.000
_cell.length_c   1.000
_cell.angle_alpha   90.00
_cell.angle_beta   90.00
_cell.angle_gamma   90.00
#
_symmetry.space_group_name_H-M   'P 1'
#
loop_
_entity.id
_entity.type
_entity.pdbx_description
1 polymer ?
#
loop_
_entity_poly.entity_id
_entity_poly.type
_entity_poly.pdbx_seq_one_letter_code
_entity_poly.pdbx_strand_id
1 'polypeptide(L)'
;RSLARQGPGGVLVKVCKPDQERRADLPTIGMATLLHAAAAGLRGIAVEAGSALVVDRQAMAEQAGRLGVFVIGIDPAMPCPDDG
;
A
#
# COMPACT_ATOMS: atom_id res chain seq x y z
N ARG A 1 -21.65 -3.92 8.56
CA ARG A 1 -20.82 -4.59 7.52
C ARG A 1 -21.26 -4.16 6.10
N SER A 2 -21.54 -2.86 5.87
CA SER A 2 -22.25 -2.36 4.67
C SER A 2 -21.38 -1.64 3.63
N LEU A 3 -20.06 -1.51 3.85
CA LEU A 3 -19.15 -0.80 2.93
C LEU A 3 -18.39 -1.75 1.99
N ALA A 4 -18.50 -3.06 2.17
CA ALA A 4 -17.82 -4.04 1.31
C ALA A 4 -18.41 -4.00 -0.10
N ARG A 5 -17.54 -3.89 -1.11
CA ARG A 5 -17.91 -3.89 -2.53
C ARG A 5 -17.71 -5.29 -3.11
N GLN A 6 -18.60 -5.69 -4.02
CA GLN A 6 -18.42 -6.92 -4.81
C GLN A 6 -17.24 -6.74 -5.78
N GLY A 7 -16.55 -7.81 -6.11
CA GLY A 7 -15.43 -7.80 -7.05
C GLY A 7 -14.15 -8.44 -6.49
N PRO A 8 -13.04 -8.37 -7.24
CA PRO A 8 -11.82 -9.13 -6.97
C PRO A 8 -11.05 -8.72 -5.69
N GLY A 9 -11.54 -7.76 -4.91
CA GLY A 9 -10.89 -7.22 -3.71
C GLY A 9 -10.18 -5.88 -4.00
N GLY A 10 -10.12 -5.01 -2.99
CA GLY A 10 -9.55 -3.67 -3.11
C GLY A 10 -8.04 -3.60 -2.88
N VAL A 11 -7.50 -2.38 -2.91
CA VAL A 11 -6.10 -2.07 -2.63
C VAL A 11 -6.04 -1.06 -1.47
N LEU A 12 -5.17 -1.31 -0.49
CA LEU A 12 -4.87 -0.31 0.54
C LEU A 12 -3.88 0.71 -0.03
N VAL A 13 -4.25 1.98 -0.07
CA VAL A 13 -3.35 3.06 -0.50
C VAL A 13 -2.95 3.90 0.71
N LYS A 14 -1.65 4.07 0.95
CA LYS A 14 -1.12 4.92 2.02
C LYS A 14 -0.07 5.88 1.43
N VAL A 15 -0.52 7.09 1.14
CA VAL A 15 0.29 8.20 0.60
C VAL A 15 0.26 9.38 1.57
N CYS A 16 1.29 10.23 1.55
CA CYS A 16 1.28 11.46 2.35
C CYS A 16 0.15 12.38 1.90
N LYS A 17 -0.49 13.06 2.85
CA LYS A 17 -1.36 14.20 2.51
C LYS A 17 -0.49 15.38 2.01
N PRO A 18 -1.01 16.27 1.15
CA PRO A 18 -0.27 17.43 0.66
C PRO A 18 0.37 18.27 1.77
N ASP A 19 -0.35 18.44 2.89
CA ASP A 19 0.06 19.25 4.04
C ASP A 19 0.78 18.45 5.13
N GLN A 20 1.05 17.15 4.90
CA GLN A 20 1.72 16.30 5.89
C GLN A 20 3.21 16.61 5.93
N GLU A 21 3.75 16.88 7.13
CA GLU A 21 5.18 17.12 7.28
C GLU A 21 5.97 15.82 7.07
N ARG A 22 6.54 15.67 5.88
CA ARG A 22 7.25 14.46 5.42
C ARG A 22 8.44 14.05 6.28
N ARG A 23 9.07 15.00 7.00
CA ARG A 23 10.22 14.72 7.87
C ARG A 23 9.82 14.17 9.23
N ALA A 24 8.61 14.48 9.69
CA ALA A 24 8.14 14.09 11.01
C ALA A 24 7.24 12.84 10.96
N ASP A 25 6.53 12.62 9.85
CA ASP A 25 5.55 11.55 9.74
C ASP A 25 5.55 10.92 8.35
N LEU A 26 6.35 9.85 8.18
CA LEU A 26 6.35 9.05 6.97
C LEU A 26 5.29 7.94 7.04
N PRO A 27 4.47 7.75 5.99
CA PRO A 27 3.65 6.57 5.79
C PRO A 27 4.42 5.29 6.08
N THR A 28 4.09 4.64 7.19
CA THR A 28 4.78 3.41 7.61
C THR A 28 3.89 2.19 7.37
N ILE A 29 4.44 1.14 6.77
CA ILE A 29 3.82 -0.18 6.64
C ILE A 29 4.78 -1.26 7.15
N GLY A 30 4.21 -2.37 7.64
CA GLY A 30 4.98 -3.52 8.10
C GLY A 30 4.14 -4.80 8.10
N MET A 31 4.67 -5.86 8.70
CA MET A 31 4.03 -7.18 8.73
C MET A 31 2.57 -7.14 9.18
N ALA A 32 2.24 -6.38 10.23
CA ALA A 32 0.87 -6.24 10.71
C ALA A 32 -0.07 -5.67 9.63
N THR A 33 0.38 -4.66 8.86
CA THR A 33 -0.38 -4.10 7.74
C THR A 33 -0.63 -5.15 6.66
N LEU A 34 0.39 -5.94 6.31
CA LEU A 34 0.27 -7.01 5.32
C LEU A 34 -0.76 -8.06 5.74
N LEU A 35 -0.65 -8.56 6.98
CA LEU A 35 -1.53 -9.60 7.49
C LEU A 35 -2.98 -9.11 7.58
N HIS A 36 -3.21 -7.87 8.03
CA HIS A 36 -4.55 -7.29 8.04
C HIS A 36 -5.12 -7.07 6.64
N ALA A 37 -4.31 -6.64 5.68
CA ALA A 37 -4.73 -6.47 4.29
C ALA A 37 -5.16 -7.82 3.69
N ALA A 38 -4.36 -8.86 3.87
CA ALA A 38 -4.69 -10.22 3.43
C ALA A 38 -5.96 -10.76 4.09
N ALA A 39 -6.09 -10.61 5.41
CA ALA A 39 -7.27 -11.05 6.16
C ALA A 39 -8.55 -10.30 5.77
N ALA A 40 -8.42 -9.04 5.33
CA ALA A 40 -9.53 -8.24 4.79
C ALA A 40 -9.90 -8.60 3.34
N GLY A 41 -9.17 -9.50 2.69
CA GLY A 41 -9.38 -9.86 1.29
C GLY A 41 -8.90 -8.80 0.30
N LEU A 42 -7.98 -7.92 0.73
CA LEU A 42 -7.34 -6.97 -0.18
C LEU A 42 -6.33 -7.70 -1.08
N ARG A 43 -6.17 -7.17 -2.30
CA ARG A 43 -5.27 -7.72 -3.32
C ARG A 43 -3.89 -7.12 -3.27
N GLY A 44 -3.74 -5.95 -2.67
CA GLY A 44 -2.46 -5.29 -2.59
C GLY A 44 -2.42 -4.08 -1.68
N ILE A 45 -1.20 -3.58 -1.54
CA ILE A 45 -0.86 -2.36 -0.80
C ILE A 45 -0.05 -1.46 -1.75
N ALA A 46 -0.46 -0.20 -1.88
CA ALA A 46 0.28 0.83 -2.58
C ALA A 46 0.75 1.90 -1.58
N VAL A 47 2.02 2.28 -1.67
CA VAL A 47 2.63 3.34 -0.85
C VAL A 47 3.35 4.36 -1.72
N GLU A 48 3.53 5.57 -1.21
CA GLU A 48 4.28 6.61 -1.94
C GLU A 48 5.76 6.22 -2.10
N ALA A 49 6.21 6.15 -3.35
CA ALA A 49 7.60 5.83 -3.67
C ALA A 49 8.54 6.90 -3.09
N GLY A 50 9.62 6.45 -2.43
CA GLY A 50 10.60 7.36 -1.82
C GLY A 50 10.12 8.12 -0.58
N SER A 51 8.83 8.03 -0.21
CA SER A 51 8.24 8.75 0.93
C SER A 51 7.48 7.83 1.88
N ALA A 52 7.80 6.53 1.92
CA ALA A 52 7.20 5.57 2.82
C ALA A 52 8.27 4.70 3.51
N LEU A 53 8.04 4.38 4.79
CA LEU A 53 8.87 3.47 5.56
C LEU A 53 8.27 2.06 5.49
N VAL A 54 9.07 1.09 5.03
CA VAL A 54 8.69 -0.32 5.01
C VAL A 54 9.51 -1.06 6.05
N VAL A 55 8.85 -1.49 7.13
CA VAL A 55 9.48 -2.26 8.21
C VAL A 55 9.78 -3.67 7.71
N ASP A 56 11.05 -4.07 7.80
CA ASP A 56 11.56 -5.37 7.33
C ASP A 56 11.06 -5.72 5.92
N ARG A 57 11.52 -4.91 4.95
CA ARG A 57 11.10 -4.99 3.55
C ARG A 57 11.25 -6.41 2.97
N GLN A 58 12.30 -7.14 3.34
CA GLN A 58 12.54 -8.47 2.79
C GLN A 58 11.51 -9.48 3.33
N ALA A 59 11.36 -9.58 4.66
CA ALA A 59 10.38 -10.49 5.24
C ALA A 59 8.96 -10.16 4.78
N MET A 60 8.66 -8.86 4.63
CA MET A 60 7.37 -8.40 4.13
C MET A 60 7.14 -8.81 2.67
N ALA A 61 8.14 -8.70 1.79
CA ALA A 61 8.03 -9.10 0.39
C ALA A 61 7.84 -10.62 0.24
N GLU A 62 8.61 -11.42 0.98
CA GLU A 62 8.48 -12.89 0.99
C GLU A 62 7.08 -13.32 1.45
N GLN A 63 6.61 -12.76 2.57
CA GLN A 63 5.29 -13.07 3.08
C GLN A 63 4.16 -12.57 2.16
N ALA A 64 4.34 -11.43 1.52
CA ALA A 64 3.38 -10.88 0.57
C ALA A 64 3.19 -11.83 -0.63
N GLY A 65 4.29 -12.38 -1.15
CA GLY A 65 4.26 -13.43 -2.17
C GLY A 65 3.48 -14.68 -1.71
N ARG A 66 3.72 -15.15 -0.47
CA ARG A 66 3.00 -16.31 0.09
C ARG A 66 1.51 -16.07 0.26
N LEU A 67 1.10 -14.84 0.58
CA LEU A 67 -0.29 -14.46 0.78
C LEU A 67 -1.01 -14.07 -0.53
N GLY A 68 -0.29 -13.96 -1.65
CA GLY A 68 -0.85 -13.50 -2.92
C GLY A 68 -1.27 -12.02 -2.89
N VAL A 69 -0.62 -11.22 -2.05
CA VAL A 69 -0.86 -9.77 -1.91
C VAL A 69 0.32 -9.04 -2.52
N PHE A 70 0.10 -8.12 -3.46
CA PHE A 70 1.19 -7.31 -4.00
C PHE A 70 1.51 -6.11 -3.10
N VAL A 71 2.76 -5.64 -3.15
CA VAL A 71 3.18 -4.36 -2.54
C VAL A 71 3.91 -3.55 -3.60
N ILE A 72 3.46 -2.31 -3.84
CA ILE A 72 4.02 -1.44 -4.88
C ILE A 72 4.24 -0.01 -4.37
N GLY A 73 5.31 0.61 -4.85
CA GLY A 73 5.54 2.04 -4.71
C GLY A 73 4.90 2.78 -5.88
N ILE A 74 4.08 3.79 -5.61
CA ILE A 74 3.46 4.66 -6.62
C ILE A 74 4.00 6.08 -6.47
N ASP A 75 4.17 6.77 -7.59
CA ASP A 75 4.36 8.23 -7.60
C ASP A 75 3.00 8.88 -7.87
N PRO A 76 2.39 9.57 -6.89
CA PRO A 76 1.09 10.20 -7.06
C PRO A 76 1.12 11.41 -8.00
N ALA A 77 2.30 11.95 -8.33
CA ALA A 77 2.47 13.04 -9.27
C ALA A 77 2.72 12.56 -10.71
N MET A 78 2.91 11.24 -10.91
CA MET A 78 3.09 10.67 -12.24
C MET A 78 1.73 10.59 -12.96
N PRO A 79 1.56 11.25 -14.11
CA PRO A 79 0.32 11.13 -14.91
C PRO A 79 0.16 9.69 -15.42
N CYS A 80 -1.08 9.26 -15.67
CA CYS A 80 -1.28 7.97 -16.32
C CYS A 80 -0.64 8.04 -17.72
N PRO A 81 0.10 7.01 -18.16
CA PRO A 81 0.77 7.04 -19.47
C PRO A 81 -0.17 7.28 -20.66
N ASP A 82 -1.47 7.03 -20.48
CA ASP A 82 -2.52 7.20 -21.49
C ASP A 82 -3.31 8.51 -21.36
N ASP A 83 -2.96 9.38 -20.39
CA ASP A 83 -3.55 10.72 -20.22
C ASP A 83 -2.88 11.71 -21.19
N GLY A 84 -3.09 11.50 -22.49
CA GLY A 84 -2.76 12.47 -23.55
C GLY A 84 -3.76 13.61 -23.64
#